data_AF-A0A969J3Z5-F1
#
_entry.id   AF-A0A969J3Z5-F1
#
_cell.length_a   1.000
_cell.length_b   1.000
_cell.length_c   1.000
_cell.angle_alpha   90.00
_cell.angle_beta   90.00
_cell.angle_gamma   90.00
#
_symmetry.space_group_name_H-M   'P 1'
#
loop_
_entity.id
_entity.type
_entity.pdbx_description
1 polymer ?
#
loop_
_entity_poly.entity_id
_entity_poly.type
_entity_poly.pdbx_seq_one_letter_code
_entity_poly.pdbx_strand_id
1 'polypeptide(L)'
;MNVAQVWAEAQASHLQSLEPYLSEAERNILRRGRNATAARGPKRLEPGIYQQATSLEALIGYLHLTNPNRLSELLAHLNLSSE
;
A
#
# COMPACT_ATOMS: atom_id res chain seq x y z
N MET A 1 18.87 9.49 4.23
CA MET A 1 17.52 8.98 3.96
C MET A 1 16.75 8.94 5.27
N ASN A 2 15.49 9.38 5.31
CA ASN A 2 14.65 9.28 6.51
C ASN A 2 14.08 7.84 6.59
N VAL A 3 13.90 7.28 7.79
CA VAL A 3 13.31 5.93 8.00
C VAL A 3 11.94 5.82 7.30
N ALA A 4 11.14 6.90 7.34
CA ALA A 4 9.84 6.94 6.66
C ALA A 4 9.94 6.80 5.13
N GLN A 5 11.03 7.28 4.52
CA GLN A 5 11.26 7.14 3.09
C GLN A 5 11.60 5.71 2.71
N VAL A 6 12.52 5.07 3.44
CA VAL A 6 12.92 3.68 3.20
C VAL A 6 11.73 2.74 3.38
N TRP A 7 10.87 3.01 4.37
CA TRP A 7 9.67 2.23 4.60
C TRP A 7 8.63 2.42 3.49
N ALA A 8 8.42 3.65 3.00
CA ALA A 8 7.50 3.91 1.91
C ALA A 8 7.97 3.29 0.58
N GLU A 9 9.27 3.29 0.31
CA GLU A 9 9.88 2.59 -0.84
C GLU A 9 9.68 1.07 -0.73
N ALA A 10 9.86 0.50 0.46
CA ALA A 10 9.57 -0.91 0.70
C ALA A 10 8.07 -1.21 0.50
N GLN A 11 7.17 -0.39 1.04
CA GLN A 11 5.72 -0.56 0.86
C GLN A 11 5.29 -0.46 -0.61
N ALA A 12 5.90 0.44 -1.37
CA ALA A 12 5.69 0.56 -2.82
C ALA A 12 6.04 -0.73 -3.56
N SER A 13 7.19 -1.34 -3.24
CA SER A 13 7.60 -2.64 -3.80
C SER A 13 6.63 -3.76 -3.41
N HIS A 14 6.24 -3.84 -2.13
CA HIS A 14 5.27 -4.82 -1.64
C HIS A 14 3.90 -4.69 -2.33
N LEU A 15 3.44 -3.47 -2.58
CA LEU A 15 2.18 -3.22 -3.27
C LEU A 15 2.17 -3.77 -4.70
N GLN A 16 3.30 -3.63 -5.43
CA GLN A 16 3.44 -4.22 -6.76
C GLN A 16 3.36 -5.75 -6.72
N SER A 17 3.98 -6.37 -5.71
CA SER A 17 3.89 -7.83 -5.52
C SER A 17 2.49 -8.30 -5.15
N LEU A 18 1.70 -7.46 -4.46
CA LEU A 18 0.32 -7.77 -4.10
C LEU A 18 -0.68 -7.55 -5.24
N GLU A 19 -0.41 -6.64 -6.16
CA GLU A 19 -1.25 -6.30 -7.32
C GLU A 19 -1.94 -7.51 -8.02
N PRO A 20 -1.26 -8.65 -8.29
CA PRO A 20 -1.90 -9.83 -8.89
C PRO A 20 -2.88 -10.59 -7.97
N TYR A 21 -2.76 -10.44 -6.65
CA TYR A 21 -3.61 -11.10 -5.66
C TYR A 21 -4.84 -10.27 -5.27
N LEU A 22 -4.90 -9.02 -5.71
CA LEU A 22 -5.98 -8.10 -5.42
C LEU A 22 -7.16 -8.30 -6.40
N SER A 23 -8.34 -8.37 -5.82
CA SER A 23 -9.60 -8.27 -6.54
C SER A 23 -9.83 -6.87 -7.12
N GLU A 24 -10.73 -6.74 -8.07
CA GLU A 24 -11.09 -5.46 -8.67
C GLU A 24 -11.61 -4.43 -7.65
N ALA A 25 -12.32 -4.89 -6.61
CA ALA A 25 -12.78 -4.05 -5.51
C ALA A 25 -11.60 -3.48 -4.70
N GLU A 26 -10.63 -4.33 -4.36
CA GLU A 26 -9.42 -3.94 -3.62
C GLU A 26 -8.55 -2.98 -4.46
N ARG A 27 -8.41 -3.22 -5.77
CA ARG A 27 -7.70 -2.31 -6.69
C ARG A 27 -8.39 -0.95 -6.82
N ASN A 28 -9.73 -0.92 -6.78
CA ASN A 28 -10.49 0.33 -6.75
C ASN A 28 -10.24 1.13 -5.46
N ILE A 29 -10.08 0.46 -4.32
CA ILE A 29 -9.72 1.11 -3.05
C ILE A 29 -8.31 1.70 -3.13
N LEU A 30 -7.34 0.95 -3.68
CA LEU A 30 -5.99 1.49 -3.93
C LEU A 30 -6.02 2.73 -4.83
N ARG A 31 -6.81 2.68 -5.91
CA ARG A 31 -7.00 3.84 -6.80
C ARG A 31 -7.60 5.04 -6.06
N ARG A 32 -8.57 4.82 -5.17
CA ARG A 32 -9.14 5.87 -4.33
C ARG A 32 -8.12 6.45 -3.35
N GLY A 33 -7.31 5.62 -2.69
CA GLY A 33 -6.25 6.06 -1.79
C GLY A 33 -5.18 6.91 -2.49
N ARG A 34 -4.76 6.50 -3.69
CA ARG A 34 -3.84 7.30 -4.54
C ARG A 34 -4.43 8.67 -4.87
N ASN A 35 -5.70 8.72 -5.26
CA ASN A 35 -6.39 9.98 -5.62
C ASN A 35 -6.73 10.85 -4.40
N ALA A 36 -6.86 10.27 -3.20
CA ALA A 36 -7.07 11.00 -1.95
C ALA A 36 -5.79 11.69 -1.46
N THR A 37 -4.62 11.29 -1.98
CA THR A 37 -3.33 11.89 -1.65
C THR A 37 -3.20 13.22 -2.41
N ALA A 38 -3.85 14.26 -1.89
CA ALA A 38 -3.80 15.60 -2.45
C ALA A 38 -2.39 16.18 -2.37
N ALA A 39 -1.62 16.15 -3.46
CA ALA A 39 -0.52 17.03 -3.93
C ALA A 39 0.39 17.79 -2.92
N ARG A 40 0.43 17.43 -1.63
CA ARG A 40 1.12 18.12 -0.53
C ARG A 40 2.11 17.20 0.19
N GLY A 41 2.65 16.22 -0.53
CA GLY A 41 3.80 15.47 -0.06
C GLY A 41 5.04 16.37 0.06
N PRO A 42 5.97 16.10 1.00
CA PRO A 42 7.18 16.88 1.14
C PRO A 42 7.99 16.86 -0.18
N LYS A 43 8.40 18.05 -0.63
CA LYS A 43 9.04 18.39 -1.93
C LYS A 43 10.30 17.57 -2.33
N ARG A 44 10.75 16.61 -1.52
CA ARG A 44 12.01 15.87 -1.66
C ARG A 44 11.84 14.39 -2.01
N LEU A 45 10.63 13.86 -1.96
CA LEU A 45 10.33 12.47 -2.22
C LEU A 45 9.42 12.34 -3.43
N GLU A 46 9.65 11.33 -4.25
CA GLU A 46 8.84 11.04 -5.43
C GLU A 46 7.37 10.92 -5.01
N PRO A 47 6.46 11.76 -5.56
CA PRO A 47 5.04 11.76 -5.18
C PRO A 47 4.39 10.38 -5.27
N GLY A 48 4.88 9.53 -6.17
CA GLY A 48 4.40 8.16 -6.37
C GLY A 48 4.63 7.24 -5.17
N ILE A 49 5.74 7.41 -4.42
CA ILE A 49 6.05 6.56 -3.26
C ILE A 49 5.05 6.82 -2.12
N TYR A 50 4.78 8.10 -1.83
CA TYR A 50 3.78 8.48 -0.83
C TYR A 50 2.36 8.06 -1.22
N GLN A 51 2.00 8.22 -2.49
CA GLN A 51 0.70 7.78 -2.99
C GLN A 51 0.51 6.27 -2.85
N GLN A 52 1.57 5.48 -3.07
CA GLN A 52 1.54 4.03 -2.89
C GLN A 52 1.39 3.64 -1.41
N ALA A 53 2.18 4.25 -0.51
CA ALA A 53 2.06 4.04 0.93
C ALA A 53 0.65 4.38 1.45
N THR A 54 0.10 5.56 1.11
CA THR A 54 -1.25 5.97 1.50
C THR A 54 -2.33 5.05 0.92
N SER A 55 -2.14 4.56 -0.30
CA SER A 55 -3.07 3.60 -0.88
C SER A 55 -3.07 2.24 -0.17
N LEU A 56 -1.89 1.76 0.25
CA LEU A 56 -1.75 0.55 1.04
C LEU A 56 -2.42 0.69 2.41
N GLU A 57 -2.20 1.82 3.10
CA GLU A 57 -2.88 2.13 4.37
C GLU A 57 -4.40 2.13 4.23
N ALA A 58 -4.92 2.71 3.15
CA ALA A 58 -6.37 2.72 2.87
C ALA A 58 -6.92 1.30 2.64
N LEU A 59 -6.18 0.45 1.92
CA LEU A 59 -6.58 -0.95 1.71
C LEU A 59 -6.54 -1.76 3.02
N ILE A 60 -5.47 -1.61 3.81
CA ILE A 60 -5.33 -2.27 5.11
C ILE A 60 -6.47 -1.83 6.04
N GLY A 61 -6.73 -0.53 6.15
CA GLY A 61 -7.82 0.00 6.97
C GLY A 61 -9.19 -0.51 6.55
N TYR A 62 -9.46 -0.57 5.24
CA TYR A 62 -10.69 -1.14 4.71
C TYR A 62 -10.84 -2.62 5.08
N LEU A 63 -9.81 -3.44 4.84
CA LEU A 63 -9.88 -4.87 5.11
C LEU A 63 -9.92 -5.16 6.61
N HIS A 64 -9.25 -4.37 7.44
CA HIS A 64 -9.32 -4.50 8.89
C HIS A 64 -10.76 -4.33 9.41
N LEU A 65 -11.53 -3.40 8.83
CA LEU A 65 -12.91 -3.13 9.22
C LEU A 65 -13.94 -4.07 8.59
N THR A 66 -13.66 -4.58 7.38
CA THR A 66 -14.65 -5.34 6.59
C THR A 66 -14.37 -6.84 6.55
N ASN A 67 -13.10 -7.24 6.50
CA ASN A 67 -12.70 -8.64 6.35
C ASN A 67 -11.26 -8.88 6.86
N PRO A 68 -11.07 -9.06 8.19
CA PRO A 68 -9.75 -9.25 8.78
C PRO A 68 -9.06 -10.57 8.35
N ASN A 69 -9.83 -11.58 7.92
CA ASN A 69 -9.28 -12.81 7.36
C ASN A 69 -8.59 -12.54 6.02
N ARG A 70 -9.24 -11.77 5.14
CA ARG A 70 -8.65 -11.33 3.87
C ARG A 70 -7.40 -10.47 4.06
N LEU A 71 -7.39 -9.61 5.09
CA LEU A 71 -6.18 -8.87 5.46
C LEU A 71 -5.04 -9.84 5.81
N SER A 72 -5.32 -10.87 6.61
CA SER A 72 -4.33 -11.87 7.01
C SER A 72 -3.79 -12.66 5.82
N GLU A 73 -4.64 -13.02 4.85
CA GLU A 73 -4.22 -13.63 3.58
C GLU A 73 -3.26 -12.75 2.79
N LEU A 74 -3.61 -11.46 2.61
CA LEU A 74 -2.74 -10.53 1.88
C LEU A 74 -1.41 -10.29 2.61
N LEU A 75 -1.41 -10.20 3.94
CA LEU A 75 -0.18 -10.09 4.72
C LEU A 75 0.66 -11.37 4.65
N ALA A 76 0.04 -12.55 4.52
CA ALA A 76 0.75 -13.80 4.29
C ALA A 76 1.46 -13.82 2.92
N HIS A 77 0.92 -13.13 1.90
CA HIS A 77 1.62 -12.95 0.62
C HIS A 77 2.78 -11.94 0.70
N LEU A 78 2.80 -11.05 1.69
CA LEU A 78 3.91 -10.12 1.92
C LEU A 78 5.07 -10.75 2.68
N ASN A 79 4.77 -11.68 3.59
CA ASN A 79 5.79 -12.40 4.35
C ASN A 79 6.29 -13.60 3.54
N LEU A 80 7.59 -13.57 3.21
CA LEU A 80 8.47 -14.68 2.81
C LEU A 80 8.88 -14.70 1.33
N SER A 81 9.64 -13.67 0.95
CA SER A 81 10.93 -13.91 0.30
C SER A 81 12.02 -13.26 1.16
N SER A 82 12.11 -13.72 2.41
CA SER A 82 13.29 -13.50 3.24
C SER A 82 14.31 -14.56 2.83
N GLU A 83 15.20 -14.22 1.90
CA GLU A 83 16.53 -14.87 1.86
C GLU A 83 17.43 -14.26 2.93
#